data_AF-A0A317MGI3-F1
#
_entry.id   AF-A0A317MGI3-F1
#
_cell.length_a   1.000
_cell.length_b   1.000
_cell.length_c   1.000
_cell.angle_alpha   90.00
_cell.angle_beta   90.00
_cell.angle_gamma   90.00
#
_symmetry.space_group_name_H-M   'P 1'
#
loop_
_entity.id
_entity.type
_entity.pdbx_description
1 polymer ?
#
loop_
_entity_poly.entity_id
_entity_poly.type
_entity_poly.pdbx_seq_one_letter_code
_entity_poly.pdbx_strand_id
1 'polypeptide(L)'
;MRHFVGFLSGLILGPVLLLVTGWAFAHLRGLNAVQSDVLQGTGPVAVAGLVGVGLLVALVAVPPRLTPMLPFAAALVVGGATAAALLRMHLLERLPVLPGVEGALTLLPLGVFVPLALVLAAPVFVGARWVREDEDGPSREEYFDGLYEDGDDDRPRSTSTRAEPPVPEHHQPRHRLEDA
;
A
#
# COMPACT_ATOMS: atom_id res chain seq x y z
N MET A 1 -1.90 12.67 -4.35
CA MET A 1 -0.80 12.77 -3.35
C MET A 1 -0.49 11.45 -2.64
N ARG A 2 -1.48 10.67 -2.15
CA ARG A 2 -1.26 9.39 -1.43
C ARG A 2 -0.33 8.39 -2.14
N HIS A 3 -0.41 8.28 -3.47
CA HIS A 3 0.43 7.36 -4.26
C HIS A 3 1.91 7.75 -4.27
N PHE A 4 2.18 9.05 -4.33
CA PHE A 4 3.54 9.58 -4.28
C PHE A 4 4.16 9.36 -2.89
N VAL A 5 3.41 9.63 -1.83
CA VAL A 5 3.84 9.36 -0.45
C VAL A 5 4.11 7.86 -0.27
N GLY A 6 3.18 7.01 -0.71
CA GLY A 6 3.36 5.56 -0.66
C GLY A 6 4.61 5.10 -1.39
N PHE A 7 4.87 5.62 -2.60
CA PHE A 7 6.07 5.32 -3.36
C PHE A 7 7.35 5.72 -2.60
N LEU A 8 7.42 6.94 -2.06
CA LEU A 8 8.59 7.41 -1.32
C LEU A 8 8.81 6.59 -0.03
N SER A 9 7.73 6.27 0.70
CA SER A 9 7.79 5.39 1.86
C SER A 9 8.29 4.00 1.49
N GLY A 10 7.85 3.44 0.36
CA GLY A 10 8.33 2.15 -0.14
C GLY A 10 9.80 2.17 -0.56
N LEU A 11 10.29 3.29 -1.09
CA LEU A 11 11.71 3.47 -1.42
C LEU A 11 12.61 3.40 -0.17
N ILE A 12 12.12 3.90 0.97
CA ILE A 12 12.81 3.80 2.27
C ILE A 12 12.62 2.41 2.87
N LEU A 13 11.46 1.80 2.66
CA LEU A 13 11.13 0.50 3.22
C LEU A 13 12.00 -0.63 2.66
N GLY A 14 12.29 -0.61 1.35
CA GLY A 14 13.12 -1.63 0.72
C GLY A 14 14.50 -1.80 1.36
N PRO A 15 15.30 -0.73 1.52
CA PRO A 15 16.58 -0.78 2.24
C PRO A 15 16.43 -1.20 3.70
N VAL A 16 15.40 -0.73 4.40
CA VAL A 16 15.14 -1.14 5.79
C VAL A 16 14.92 -2.66 5.89
N LEU A 17 14.13 -3.23 4.98
CA LEU A 17 13.92 -4.68 4.92
C LEU A 17 15.25 -5.43 4.71
N LEU A 18 16.06 -4.99 3.74
CA LEU A 18 17.37 -5.61 3.47
C LEU A 18 18.30 -5.54 4.70
N LEU A 19 18.40 -4.37 5.33
CA LEU A 19 19.30 -4.15 6.46
C LEU A 19 18.86 -4.91 7.72
N VAL A 20 17.56 -4.90 8.05
CA VAL A 20 17.06 -5.62 9.23
C VAL A 20 17.21 -7.13 9.04
N THR A 21 16.87 -7.67 7.87
CA THR A 21 17.05 -9.09 7.58
C THR A 21 18.54 -9.48 7.55
N GLY A 22 19.39 -8.65 6.94
CA GLY A 22 20.83 -8.86 6.91
C GLY A 22 21.47 -8.82 8.31
N TRP A 23 21.04 -7.88 9.15
CA TRP A 23 21.46 -7.79 10.54
C TRP A 23 21.07 -9.03 11.33
N ALA A 24 19.80 -9.44 11.26
CA ALA A 24 19.30 -10.61 11.97
C ALA A 24 20.04 -11.89 11.53
N PHE A 25 20.31 -12.04 10.22
CA PHE A 25 21.07 -13.17 9.70
C PHE A 25 22.51 -13.20 10.21
N ALA A 26 23.23 -12.08 10.12
CA ALA A 26 24.61 -11.99 10.63
C ALA A 26 24.67 -12.30 12.13
N HIS A 27 23.68 -11.81 12.88
CA HIS A 27 23.58 -12.02 14.32
C HIS A 27 23.35 -13.49 14.69
N LEU A 28 22.37 -14.14 14.04
CA LEU A 28 22.08 -15.57 14.25
C LEU A 28 23.25 -16.46 13.82
N ARG A 29 23.92 -16.10 12.73
CA ARG A 29 25.14 -16.79 12.28
C ARG A 29 26.27 -16.67 13.32
N GLY A 30 26.42 -15.49 13.93
CA GLY A 30 27.38 -15.27 15.03
C GLY A 30 27.09 -16.14 16.25
N LEU A 31 25.83 -16.21 16.69
CA LEU A 31 25.42 -17.09 17.80
C LEU A 31 25.71 -18.56 17.49
N ASN A 32 25.39 -18.99 16.27
CA ASN A 32 25.65 -20.36 15.82
C ASN A 32 27.16 -20.68 15.79
N ALA A 33 28.00 -19.73 15.38
CA ALA A 33 29.46 -19.92 15.34
C ALA A 33 30.07 -20.17 16.73
N VAL A 34 29.47 -19.60 17.79
CA VAL A 34 29.88 -19.83 19.19
C VAL A 34 29.08 -20.98 19.83
N GLN A 35 28.30 -21.72 19.04
CA GLN A 35 27.44 -22.83 19.48
C GLN A 35 26.45 -22.42 20.60
N SER A 36 26.03 -21.15 20.61
CA SER A 36 25.05 -20.64 21.55
C SER A 36 23.62 -20.86 21.02
N ASP A 37 22.69 -21.13 21.92
CA ASP A 37 21.28 -21.34 21.58
C ASP A 37 20.61 -20.03 21.18
N VAL A 38 19.66 -20.10 20.24
CA VAL A 38 18.88 -18.96 19.72
C VAL A 38 18.06 -18.28 20.82
N LEU A 39 17.72 -18.99 21.89
CA LEU A 39 16.97 -18.44 23.01
C LEU A 39 17.85 -17.74 24.05
N GLN A 40 19.18 -17.79 23.91
CA GLN A 40 20.12 -17.18 24.85
C GLN A 40 20.59 -15.80 24.38
N GLY A 41 20.92 -14.94 25.34
CA GLY A 41 21.46 -13.61 25.10
C GLY A 41 20.54 -12.74 24.22
N THR A 42 21.06 -12.29 23.09
CA THR A 42 20.35 -11.40 22.14
C THR A 42 19.67 -12.15 20.98
N GLY A 43 19.73 -13.49 20.97
CA GLY A 43 19.07 -14.31 19.94
C GLY A 43 17.56 -14.09 19.81
N PRO A 44 16.79 -13.97 20.91
CA PRO A 44 15.36 -13.65 20.83
C PRO A 44 15.07 -12.31 20.13
N VAL A 45 15.97 -11.33 20.23
CA VAL A 45 15.81 -10.02 19.57
C VAL A 45 15.94 -10.16 18.06
N ALA A 46 16.87 -10.98 17.58
CA ALA A 46 17.01 -11.25 16.15
C ALA A 46 15.78 -11.96 15.58
N VAL A 47 15.24 -12.95 16.32
CA VAL A 47 14.00 -13.65 15.93
C VAL A 47 12.81 -12.68 15.93
N ALA A 48 12.66 -11.87 16.98
CA ALA A 48 11.61 -10.85 17.05
C ALA A 48 11.72 -9.84 15.89
N GLY A 49 12.94 -9.45 15.51
CA GLY A 49 13.19 -8.61 14.34
C GLY A 49 12.68 -9.25 13.04
N LEU A 50 12.96 -10.53 12.81
CA LEU A 50 12.47 -11.27 11.63
C LEU A 50 10.94 -11.42 11.64
N VAL A 51 10.34 -11.70 12.79
CA VAL A 51 8.87 -11.71 12.94
C VAL A 51 8.29 -10.34 12.63
N GLY A 52 8.91 -9.26 13.12
CA GLY A 52 8.53 -7.89 12.83
C GLY A 52 8.59 -7.56 11.33
N VAL A 53 9.63 -8.04 10.63
CA VAL A 53 9.73 -7.92 9.16
C VAL A 53 8.57 -8.65 8.48
N GLY A 54 8.27 -9.89 8.87
CA GLY A 54 7.16 -10.65 8.30
C GLY A 54 5.80 -9.97 8.50
N LEU A 55 5.55 -9.45 9.71
CA LEU A 55 4.33 -8.70 10.02
C LEU A 55 4.25 -7.40 9.22
N LEU A 56 5.35 -6.68 9.09
CA LEU A 56 5.40 -5.44 8.32
C LEU A 56 5.13 -5.70 6.83
N VAL A 57 5.69 -6.77 6.27
CA VAL A 57 5.42 -7.19 4.88
C VAL A 57 3.95 -7.55 4.73
N ALA A 58 3.37 -8.29 5.66
CA ALA A 58 1.95 -8.63 5.64
C ALA A 58 1.06 -7.38 5.71
N LEU A 59 1.37 -6.44 6.61
CA LEU A 59 0.64 -5.18 6.76
C LEU A 59 0.71 -4.30 5.51
N VAL A 60 1.79 -4.39 4.74
CA VAL A 60 1.96 -3.61 3.52
C VAL A 60 1.35 -4.33 2.29
N ALA A 61 1.45 -5.65 2.26
CA ALA A 61 1.03 -6.45 1.12
C ALA A 61 -0.45 -6.85 1.15
N VAL A 62 -1.11 -6.95 2.31
CA VAL A 62 -2.47 -7.54 2.44
C VAL A 62 -3.63 -6.54 2.49
N PRO A 63 -3.56 -5.38 3.19
CA PRO A 63 -4.71 -4.49 3.31
C PRO A 63 -5.10 -3.82 1.99
N PRO A 64 -6.39 -3.80 1.61
CA PRO A 64 -6.85 -3.14 0.39
C PRO A 64 -6.80 -1.61 0.49
N ARG A 65 -6.77 -1.06 1.71
CA ARG A 65 -6.81 0.38 1.98
C ARG A 65 -5.47 1.10 1.77
N LEU A 66 -4.37 0.36 1.67
CA LEU A 66 -3.04 0.93 1.42
C LEU A 66 -2.79 1.09 -0.07
N THR A 67 -2.10 2.17 -0.44
CA THR A 67 -1.77 2.41 -1.85
C THR A 67 -0.87 1.30 -2.38
N PRO A 68 -1.15 0.72 -3.57
CA PRO A 68 -0.31 -0.33 -4.15
C PRO A 68 1.11 0.13 -4.49
N MET A 69 1.34 1.45 -4.56
CA MET A 69 2.67 2.03 -4.84
C MET A 69 3.70 1.80 -3.73
N LEU A 70 3.27 1.64 -2.47
CA LEU A 70 4.18 1.40 -1.34
C LEU A 70 4.84 0.02 -1.41
N PRO A 71 4.08 -1.10 -1.47
CA PRO A 71 4.67 -2.42 -1.64
C PRO A 71 5.45 -2.51 -2.96
N PHE A 72 4.97 -1.86 -4.03
CA PHE A 72 5.67 -1.86 -5.31
C PHE A 72 7.04 -1.18 -5.27
N ALA A 73 7.16 0.01 -4.68
CA ALA A 73 8.44 0.70 -4.57
C ALA A 73 9.44 -0.10 -3.72
N ALA A 74 8.96 -0.74 -2.64
CA ALA A 74 9.79 -1.66 -1.87
C ALA A 74 10.23 -2.87 -2.71
N ALA A 75 9.34 -3.45 -3.52
CA ALA A 75 9.65 -4.53 -4.44
C ALA A 75 10.72 -4.13 -5.47
N LEU A 76 10.64 -2.91 -6.02
CA LEU A 76 11.64 -2.40 -6.96
C LEU A 76 13.02 -2.27 -6.33
N VAL A 77 13.10 -1.77 -5.09
CA VAL A 77 14.39 -1.65 -4.40
C VAL A 77 14.97 -3.02 -4.06
N VAL A 78 14.17 -3.91 -3.46
CA VAL A 78 14.61 -5.25 -3.07
C VAL A 78 14.97 -6.09 -4.30
N GLY A 79 14.11 -6.08 -5.32
CA GLY A 79 14.33 -6.78 -6.58
C GLY A 79 15.50 -6.20 -7.37
N GLY A 80 15.63 -4.87 -7.42
CA GLY A 80 16.74 -4.16 -8.07
C GLY A 80 18.07 -4.45 -7.40
N ALA A 81 18.13 -4.43 -6.06
CA ALA A 81 19.32 -4.83 -5.31
C ALA A 81 19.69 -6.29 -5.56
N THR A 82 18.70 -7.20 -5.60
CA THR A 82 18.92 -8.62 -5.89
C THR A 82 19.46 -8.82 -7.30
N ALA A 83 18.85 -8.18 -8.30
CA ALA A 83 19.33 -8.23 -9.67
C ALA A 83 20.74 -7.62 -9.82
N ALA A 84 21.02 -6.50 -9.14
CA ALA A 84 22.34 -5.89 -9.12
C ALA A 84 23.39 -6.83 -8.48
N ALA A 85 23.05 -7.54 -7.41
CA ALA A 85 23.94 -8.52 -6.79
C ALA A 85 24.26 -9.69 -7.75
N LEU A 86 23.24 -10.21 -8.44
CA LEU A 86 23.41 -11.33 -9.38
C LEU A 86 24.19 -10.95 -10.63
N LEU A 87 24.01 -9.73 -11.14
CA LEU A 87 24.65 -9.28 -12.38
C LEU A 87 26.01 -8.61 -12.13
N ARG A 88 26.13 -7.86 -11.04
CA ARG A 88 27.17 -6.83 -10.83
C ARG A 88 27.45 -6.57 -9.34
N MET A 89 27.78 -7.60 -8.57
CA MET A 89 28.03 -7.51 -7.12
C MET A 89 28.98 -6.36 -6.69
N HIS A 90 30.03 -6.08 -7.46
CA HIS A 90 30.99 -4.99 -7.22
C HIS A 90 30.37 -3.57 -7.09
N LEU A 91 29.11 -3.36 -7.52
CA LEU A 91 28.41 -2.09 -7.33
C LEU A 91 27.90 -1.94 -5.88
N LEU A 92 27.51 -3.05 -5.26
CA LEU A 92 26.96 -3.08 -3.91
C LEU A 92 28.04 -3.09 -2.84
N GLU A 93 29.23 -3.61 -3.15
CA GLU A 93 30.39 -3.60 -2.25
C GLU A 93 30.90 -2.17 -1.94
N ARG A 94 30.52 -1.19 -2.75
CA ARG A 94 30.87 0.23 -2.54
C ARG A 94 29.95 0.95 -1.56
N LEU A 95 28.91 0.28 -1.07
CA LEU A 95 27.98 0.87 -0.12
C LEU A 95 28.68 1.12 1.22
N PRO A 96 28.28 2.18 1.96
CA PRO A 96 28.82 2.45 3.29
C PRO A 96 28.55 1.26 4.23
N VAL A 97 29.51 0.99 5.11
CA VAL A 97 29.38 -0.07 6.11
C VAL A 97 28.33 0.35 7.14
N LEU A 98 27.14 -0.20 7.00
CA LEU A 98 26.02 -0.04 7.93
C LEU A 98 25.70 -1.40 8.58
N PRO A 99 25.13 -1.40 9.79
CA PRO A 99 24.71 -2.64 10.43
C PRO A 99 23.74 -3.40 9.51
N GLY A 100 24.03 -4.67 9.28
CA GLY A 100 23.24 -5.56 8.43
C GLY A 100 23.63 -5.60 6.96
N VAL A 101 24.48 -4.69 6.47
CA VAL A 101 24.96 -4.72 5.07
C VAL A 101 25.69 -6.02 4.75
N GLU A 102 26.59 -6.48 5.62
CA GLU A 102 27.36 -7.71 5.40
C GLU A 102 26.46 -8.95 5.25
N GLY A 103 25.46 -9.07 6.12
CA GLY A 103 24.47 -10.13 6.02
C GLY A 103 23.60 -10.00 4.77
N ALA A 104 23.17 -8.78 4.42
CA ALA A 104 22.41 -8.54 3.20
C ALA A 104 23.20 -8.89 1.94
N LEU A 105 24.48 -8.51 1.86
CA LEU A 105 25.39 -8.85 0.77
C LEU A 105 25.64 -10.37 0.67
N THR A 106 25.52 -11.10 1.78
CA THR A 106 25.57 -12.58 1.76
C THR A 106 24.27 -13.19 1.23
N LEU A 107 23.12 -12.60 1.59
CA LEU A 107 21.78 -13.13 1.24
C LEU A 107 21.32 -12.78 -0.18
N LEU A 108 21.70 -11.60 -0.68
CA LEU A 108 21.33 -11.10 -2.01
C LEU A 108 21.73 -12.04 -3.16
N PRO A 109 23.00 -12.50 -3.28
CA PRO A 109 23.41 -13.40 -4.36
C PRO A 109 22.78 -14.79 -4.24
N LEU A 110 22.31 -15.19 -3.04
CA LEU A 110 21.56 -16.42 -2.84
C LEU A 110 20.12 -16.34 -3.34
N GLY A 111 19.64 -15.16 -3.75
CA GLY A 111 18.29 -14.95 -4.26
C GLY A 111 17.19 -15.04 -3.19
N VAL A 112 17.54 -15.00 -1.90
CA VAL A 112 16.59 -15.12 -0.78
C VAL A 112 15.50 -14.04 -0.82
N PHE A 113 15.82 -12.89 -1.41
CA PHE A 113 14.90 -11.76 -1.53
C PHE A 113 13.99 -11.81 -2.78
N VAL A 114 14.18 -12.76 -3.71
CA VAL A 114 13.33 -12.88 -4.91
C VAL A 114 11.87 -13.16 -4.54
N PRO A 115 11.54 -14.14 -3.68
CA PRO A 115 10.16 -14.38 -3.28
C PRO A 115 9.54 -13.16 -2.58
N LEU A 116 10.32 -12.45 -1.76
CA LEU A 116 9.86 -11.24 -1.10
C LEU A 116 9.52 -10.13 -2.11
N ALA A 117 10.38 -9.90 -3.11
CA ALA A 117 10.11 -8.94 -4.17
C ALA A 117 8.83 -9.29 -4.95
N LEU A 118 8.59 -10.57 -5.24
CA LEU A 118 7.37 -11.02 -5.91
C LEU A 118 6.11 -10.79 -5.05
N VAL A 119 6.16 -11.13 -3.75
CA VAL A 119 5.05 -10.88 -2.81
C VAL A 119 4.73 -9.40 -2.73
N LEU A 120 5.75 -8.54 -2.69
CA LEU A 120 5.58 -7.09 -2.65
C LEU A 120 5.12 -6.50 -4.00
N ALA A 121 5.43 -7.14 -5.13
CA ALA A 121 4.94 -6.71 -6.44
C ALA A 121 3.48 -7.13 -6.69
N ALA A 122 3.03 -8.24 -6.11
CA ALA A 122 1.72 -8.83 -6.35
C ALA A 122 0.53 -7.84 -6.22
N PRO A 123 0.46 -6.95 -5.21
CA PRO A 123 -0.66 -6.01 -5.05
C PRO A 123 -0.92 -5.08 -6.24
N VAL A 124 0.10 -4.80 -7.07
CA VAL A 124 -0.05 -3.94 -8.26
C VAL A 124 -0.96 -4.58 -9.30
N PHE A 125 -0.95 -5.91 -9.38
CA PHE A 125 -1.73 -6.67 -10.35
C PHE A 125 -3.17 -6.95 -9.88
N VAL A 126 -3.51 -6.57 -8.64
CA VAL A 126 -4.86 -6.73 -8.09
C VAL A 126 -5.67 -5.48 -8.41
N GLY A 127 -6.48 -5.55 -9.47
CA GLY A 127 -7.33 -4.44 -9.94
C GLY A 127 -8.20 -3.80 -8.86
N ALA A 128 -8.72 -4.61 -7.92
CA ALA A 128 -9.52 -4.17 -6.79
C ALA A 128 -8.81 -3.20 -5.82
N ARG A 129 -7.49 -3.02 -5.94
CA ARG A 129 -6.74 -2.01 -5.14
C ARG A 129 -6.63 -0.65 -5.80
N TRP A 130 -6.91 -0.58 -7.09
CA TRP A 130 -6.90 0.67 -7.84
C TRP A 130 -8.26 1.35 -7.80
N VAL A 131 -9.32 0.54 -7.84
CA VAL A 131 -10.69 1.00 -7.75
C VAL A 131 -11.09 0.99 -6.27
N ARG A 132 -11.22 2.18 -5.70
CA ARG A 132 -11.96 2.32 -4.45
C ARG A 132 -13.43 2.31 -4.88
N GLU A 133 -14.20 1.32 -4.45
CA GLU A 133 -15.64 1.52 -4.36
C GLU A 133 -15.80 2.70 -3.42
N ASP A 134 -16.12 3.85 -3.97
CA ASP A 134 -16.54 4.97 -3.17
C ASP A 134 -17.78 4.46 -2.41
N GLU A 135 -17.64 4.27 -1.10
CA GLU A 135 -18.76 3.98 -0.20
C GLU A 135 -19.82 5.13 -0.20
N ASP A 136 -19.59 6.18 -1.01
CA ASP A 136 -20.49 7.31 -1.32
C ASP A 136 -21.16 7.19 -2.71
N GLY A 137 -21.09 6.04 -3.38
CA GLY A 137 -22.01 5.74 -4.48
C GLY A 137 -23.37 5.38 -3.90
N PRO A 138 -24.51 5.81 -4.48
CA PRO A 138 -25.82 5.45 -3.97
C PRO A 138 -25.85 3.95 -3.79
N SER A 139 -26.19 3.51 -2.58
CA SER A 139 -26.27 2.08 -2.28
C SER A 139 -27.18 1.43 -3.33
N ARG A 140 -27.03 0.12 -3.55
CA ARG A 140 -27.92 -0.58 -4.49
C ARG A 140 -29.38 -0.33 -4.09
N GLU A 141 -29.67 -0.22 -2.79
CA GLU A 141 -30.96 0.22 -2.27
C GLU A 141 -31.34 1.67 -2.68
N GLU A 142 -30.46 2.67 -2.57
CA GLU A 142 -30.73 4.07 -2.99
C GLU A 142 -30.91 4.24 -4.51
N TYR A 143 -30.16 3.46 -5.32
CA TYR A 143 -30.32 3.49 -6.78
C TYR A 143 -31.66 2.90 -7.22
N PHE A 144 -32.23 1.98 -6.44
CA PHE A 144 -33.56 1.44 -6.70
C PHE A 144 -34.67 2.31 -6.09
N ASP A 145 -34.49 2.91 -4.91
CA ASP A 145 -35.48 3.83 -4.32
C ASP A 145 -35.76 5.04 -5.23
N GLY A 146 -34.74 5.65 -5.82
CA GLY A 146 -34.92 6.76 -6.76
C GLY A 146 -35.55 6.39 -8.10
N LEU A 147 -35.70 5.09 -8.41
CA LEU A 147 -36.30 4.59 -9.67
C LEU A 147 -37.75 4.13 -9.51
N TYR A 148 -38.23 3.97 -8.26
CA TYR A 148 -39.63 3.64 -7.95
C TYR A 148 -40.43 4.84 -7.41
N GLU A 149 -39.79 5.94 -7.01
CA GLU A 149 -40.48 7.16 -6.55
C GLU A 149 -41.09 8.02 -7.70
N ASP A 150 -40.71 7.81 -8.96
CA ASP A 150 -41.27 8.54 -10.11
C ASP A 150 -42.58 7.95 -10.67
N GLY A 151 -43.14 6.90 -10.03
CA GLY A 151 -44.21 6.08 -10.60
C GLY A 151 -45.61 6.23 -10.03
N ASP A 152 -45.79 6.60 -8.76
CA ASP A 152 -47.11 6.55 -8.11
C ASP A 152 -47.19 7.51 -6.91
N ASP A 153 -47.57 8.78 -7.13
CA ASP A 153 -48.29 9.54 -6.09
C ASP A 153 -49.05 10.76 -6.63
N ASP A 154 -50.00 10.51 -7.54
CA ASP A 154 -51.19 11.37 -7.70
C ASP A 154 -52.16 11.12 -6.53
N ARG A 155 -51.82 11.61 -5.32
CA ARG A 155 -52.78 11.73 -4.20
C ARG A 155 -52.62 13.07 -3.47
N PRO A 156 -53.67 13.91 -3.42
CA PRO A 156 -53.61 15.18 -2.70
C PRO A 156 -53.73 14.91 -1.19
N ARG A 157 -52.61 14.99 -0.47
CA ARG A 157 -52.60 15.11 1.00
C ARG A 157 -52.70 16.58 1.39
N SER A 158 -53.92 16.99 1.71
CA SER A 158 -54.22 18.25 2.39
C SER A 158 -53.66 18.27 3.82
N THR A 159 -53.00 19.39 4.17
CA THR A 159 -52.77 20.02 5.50
C THR A 159 -51.84 19.25 6.47
N SER A 160 -50.80 19.83 7.08
CA SER A 160 -50.76 21.10 7.83
C SER A 160 -49.32 21.56 8.19
N THR A 161 -49.02 22.84 7.92
CA THR A 161 -48.12 23.78 8.65
C THR A 161 -46.73 23.34 9.15
N ARG A 162 -45.67 23.81 8.47
CA ARG A 162 -44.65 24.68 9.09
C ARG A 162 -43.90 25.48 8.02
N ALA A 163 -43.68 26.75 8.32
CA ALA A 163 -43.24 27.80 7.42
C ALA A 163 -41.74 27.76 7.12
N GLU A 164 -41.39 27.87 5.83
CA GLU A 164 -40.17 28.51 5.34
C GLU A 164 -40.49 29.15 3.98
N PRO A 165 -40.20 30.45 3.76
CA PRO A 165 -40.48 31.10 2.49
C PRO A 165 -39.40 30.73 1.45
N PRO A 166 -39.76 30.23 0.26
CA PRO A 166 -38.80 30.06 -0.82
C PRO A 166 -38.44 31.40 -1.44
N VAL A 167 -37.14 31.62 -1.58
CA VAL A 167 -36.51 32.72 -2.34
C VAL A 167 -37.04 32.68 -3.78
N PRO A 168 -37.54 33.79 -4.36
CA PRO A 168 -37.95 33.79 -5.76
C PRO A 168 -36.72 33.90 -6.66
N GLU A 169 -36.29 32.78 -7.24
CA GLU A 169 -35.40 32.82 -8.40
C GLU A 169 -36.18 33.31 -9.62
N HIS A 170 -35.91 34.56 -9.97
CA HIS A 170 -36.36 35.19 -11.20
C HIS A 170 -35.62 34.56 -12.39
N HIS A 171 -36.17 33.48 -12.95
CA HIS A 171 -35.72 32.96 -14.24
C HIS A 171 -36.20 33.87 -15.37
N GLN A 172 -35.33 34.75 -15.84
CA GLN A 172 -35.51 35.44 -17.13
C GLN A 172 -35.14 34.49 -18.27
N PRO A 173 -36.06 34.18 -19.21
CA PRO A 173 -35.69 33.55 -20.46
C PRO A 173 -35.02 34.60 -21.38
N ARG A 174 -33.70 34.51 -21.55
CA ARG A 174 -33.00 35.24 -22.60
C ARG A 174 -33.39 34.64 -23.95
N HIS A 175 -34.29 35.34 -24.64
CA HIS A 175 -34.44 35.24 -26.10
C HIS A 175 -33.08 35.50 -26.77
N ARG A 176 -32.55 34.50 -27.47
CA ARG A 176 -31.51 34.70 -28.49
C ARG A 176 -32.20 34.73 -29.85
N LEU A 177 -32.39 35.94 -30.36
CA LEU A 177 -32.65 36.23 -31.76
C LEU A 177 -31.29 36.35 -32.46
N GLU A 178 -30.90 35.33 -33.21
CA GLU A 178 -29.93 35.47 -34.30
C GLU A 178 -30.40 34.49 -35.37
N ASP A 179 -31.09 34.99 -36.40
CA ASP A 179 -30.96 34.56 -37.79
C ASP A 179 -31.85 35.41 -38.73
N ALA A 180 -31.21 35.89 -39.80
CA ALA A 180 -31.69 36.61 -40.99
C ALA A 180 -31.94 38.12 -40.91
#